data_AF-A0A9E0CUG4-F1
#
_entry.id   AF-A0A9E0CUG4-F1
#
_cell.length_a   1.000
_cell.length_b   1.000
_cell.length_c   1.000
_cell.angle_alpha   90.00
_cell.angle_beta   90.00
_cell.angle_gamma   90.00
#
_symmetry.space_group_name_H-M   'P 1'
#
loop_
_entity.id
_entity.type
_entity.pdbx_description
1 polymer ?
#
loop_
_entity_poly.entity_id
_entity_poly.type
_entity_poly.pdbx_seq_one_letter_code
_entity_poly.pdbx_strand_id
1 'polypeptide(L)'
;METGHLNPPLTRRLPGLAVAAMASLGAGAIHAAATGIHAEHPELARLFVVVTVAQLGVGLWALLRPTRLAAWAVAGVNAGAVGGWLATRLTGISWIPGLEVSEAPQFADTACALLGAVAVGAALSASLVGWRAANPTRLAMPSLLIAALAVPAMFSGGTHVHSHSDTTAHAHDEATTVDPVTGDTVAHAHDTTVDPVTGDTVAHAHDTTADPVAAAGWPREWDPAVGIDLSGVPGVSTEQQLRANQLIQDTLRDLPKWADTATAIADGYKSIGDAGTGVEHYIKSSLIEDDVLLDPTQPESLVYQVDGDKRTLTGAMFIASARPTDDPELTGWAGALMTWHNHGNLCWDLVDGVAKVVGITDANGQCARGVNTGGANPMVHVWIAAHQCGPFAALEGVGAGQASVPEDQRMDLCSEHAHDSSAPAATPKPYDPTQPIDLSGTDGVTPEQQAAAENLIAVTVVRLPQWSDYTDAEAAGFHSIGDGATGFEHFINWDWINDDITLDPDHPESLVYQPQPDGTKKLLSAMYMLPDTVALADVPDIGGALMQWHIHDNLCFTTDPVAPRVAGITQPDGSCRDGLVKFLPAPMIHVWITAHKCGPFAALEGVGAGQIVAGEERLCDHAHGEGF
;
A
#
# COMPACT_ATOMS: atom_id res chain seq x y z
N MET A 1 -27.45 -58.48 -40.19
CA MET A 1 -27.16 -58.74 -38.77
C MET A 1 -27.59 -57.50 -38.00
N GLU A 2 -28.78 -57.56 -37.40
CA GLU A 2 -29.25 -56.56 -36.43
C GLU A 2 -28.33 -56.60 -35.20
N THR A 3 -27.64 -55.50 -34.92
CA THR A 3 -26.92 -55.30 -33.67
C THR A 3 -27.95 -54.94 -32.59
N GLY A 4 -28.43 -55.94 -31.86
CA GLY A 4 -29.25 -55.75 -30.68
C GLY A 4 -28.49 -54.97 -29.61
N HIS A 5 -28.85 -53.70 -29.40
CA HIS A 5 -28.44 -52.95 -28.21
C HIS A 5 -29.14 -53.56 -27.00
N LEU A 6 -28.42 -54.40 -26.26
CA LEU A 6 -28.80 -54.81 -24.91
C LEU A 6 -28.79 -53.56 -24.02
N ASN A 7 -29.98 -53.09 -23.63
CA ASN A 7 -30.10 -52.04 -22.61
C ASN A 7 -29.39 -52.50 -21.33
N PRO A 8 -28.53 -51.66 -20.71
CA PRO A 8 -27.85 -52.02 -19.48
C PRO A 8 -28.87 -52.33 -18.37
N PRO A 9 -28.60 -53.30 -17.48
CA PRO A 9 -29.52 -53.68 -16.42
C PRO A 9 -29.78 -52.50 -15.47
N LEU A 10 -31.06 -52.19 -15.25
CA LEU A 10 -31.49 -51.15 -14.30
C LEU A 10 -31.09 -51.53 -12.88
N THR A 11 -30.39 -50.63 -12.18
CA THR A 11 -30.01 -50.83 -10.78
C THR A 11 -30.99 -50.14 -9.85
N ARG A 12 -31.36 -50.80 -8.75
CA ARG A 12 -32.21 -50.21 -7.72
C ARG A 12 -31.37 -49.24 -6.91
N ARG A 13 -31.72 -47.95 -6.90
CA ARG A 13 -30.95 -46.91 -6.19
C ARG A 13 -31.81 -45.74 -5.73
N LEU A 14 -31.19 -44.84 -4.96
CA LEU A 14 -31.72 -43.54 -4.60
C LEU A 14 -31.21 -42.49 -5.60
N PRO A 15 -32.05 -41.97 -6.51
CA PRO A 15 -31.62 -40.99 -7.50
C PRO A 15 -31.09 -39.71 -6.84
N GLY A 16 -29.94 -39.22 -7.28
CA GLY A 16 -29.32 -38.00 -6.74
C GLY A 16 -28.39 -38.21 -5.54
N LEU A 17 -28.51 -39.31 -4.78
CA LEU A 17 -27.72 -39.51 -3.56
C LEU A 17 -26.20 -39.54 -3.81
N ALA A 18 -25.75 -40.14 -4.91
CA ALA A 18 -24.32 -40.15 -5.25
C ALA A 18 -23.78 -38.74 -5.59
N VAL A 19 -24.59 -37.90 -6.22
CA VAL A 19 -24.23 -36.49 -6.50
C VAL A 19 -24.22 -35.69 -5.20
N ALA A 20 -25.22 -35.89 -4.33
CA ALA A 20 -25.29 -35.26 -3.02
C ALA A 20 -24.07 -35.60 -2.16
N ALA A 21 -23.66 -36.88 -2.18
CA ALA A 21 -22.51 -37.36 -1.45
C ALA A 21 -21.20 -36.74 -1.97
N MET A 22 -21.00 -36.67 -3.29
CA MET A 22 -19.80 -36.02 -3.87
C MET A 22 -19.77 -34.52 -3.59
N ALA A 23 -20.91 -33.83 -3.65
CA ALA A 23 -20.98 -32.41 -3.32
C ALA A 23 -20.65 -32.15 -1.83
N SER A 24 -21.15 -33.00 -0.93
CA SER A 24 -20.79 -33.00 0.49
C SER A 24 -19.28 -33.26 0.71
N LEU A 25 -18.69 -34.18 -0.05
CA LEU A 25 -17.24 -34.43 0.00
C LEU A 25 -16.43 -33.21 -0.48
N GLY A 26 -16.88 -32.54 -1.56
CA GLY A 26 -16.25 -31.32 -2.07
C GLY A 26 -16.32 -30.16 -1.08
N ALA A 27 -17.49 -29.93 -0.47
CA ALA A 27 -17.65 -28.92 0.58
C ALA A 27 -16.79 -29.22 1.81
N GLY A 28 -16.73 -30.50 2.23
CA GLY A 28 -15.87 -30.94 3.32
C GLY A 28 -14.38 -30.74 3.03
N ALA A 29 -13.95 -30.92 1.78
CA ALA A 29 -12.56 -30.67 1.40
C ALA A 29 -12.19 -29.17 1.45
N ILE A 30 -13.12 -28.28 1.10
CA ILE A 30 -12.92 -26.82 1.23
C ILE A 30 -12.83 -26.42 2.71
N HIS A 31 -13.73 -26.92 3.57
CA HIS A 31 -13.61 -26.66 5.02
C HIS A 31 -12.36 -27.27 5.66
N ALA A 32 -11.83 -28.37 5.09
CA ALA A 32 -10.55 -28.93 5.54
C ALA A 32 -9.39 -27.98 5.25
N ALA A 33 -9.39 -27.34 4.08
CA ALA A 33 -8.41 -26.31 3.74
C ALA A 33 -8.55 -25.09 4.68
N ALA A 34 -9.78 -24.63 4.92
CA ALA A 34 -10.10 -23.53 5.86
C ALA A 34 -9.60 -23.78 7.29
N THR A 35 -9.47 -25.04 7.72
CA THR A 35 -8.92 -25.36 9.05
C THR A 35 -7.47 -24.93 9.22
N GLY A 36 -6.65 -25.07 8.17
CA GLY A 36 -5.23 -24.68 8.21
C GLY A 36 -5.03 -23.18 8.14
N ILE A 37 -5.98 -22.47 7.51
CA ILE A 37 -5.95 -21.02 7.23
C ILE A 37 -6.40 -20.20 8.45
N HIS A 38 -7.19 -20.80 9.33
CA HIS A 38 -7.70 -20.15 10.55
C HIS A 38 -7.09 -20.74 11.82
N ALA A 39 -5.89 -21.30 11.73
CA ALA A 39 -5.25 -22.02 12.83
C ALA A 39 -4.94 -21.13 14.05
N GLU A 40 -4.78 -19.83 13.82
CA GLU A 40 -4.58 -18.75 14.80
C GLU A 40 -5.82 -18.45 15.64
N HIS A 41 -7.00 -18.91 15.23
CA HIS A 41 -8.25 -18.84 16.00
C HIS A 41 -8.69 -20.25 16.45
N PRO A 42 -8.30 -20.70 17.67
CA PRO A 42 -8.47 -22.10 18.09
C PRO A 42 -9.92 -22.57 18.10
N GLU A 43 -10.88 -21.66 18.33
CA GLU A 43 -12.30 -21.97 18.38
C GLU A 43 -12.90 -22.12 16.98
N LEU A 44 -12.50 -21.25 16.04
CA LEU A 44 -12.94 -21.27 14.65
C LEU A 44 -12.32 -22.46 13.88
N ALA A 45 -11.03 -22.73 14.06
CA ALA A 45 -10.38 -23.92 13.50
C ALA A 45 -11.05 -25.23 13.96
N ARG A 46 -11.43 -25.34 15.25
CA ARG A 46 -12.17 -26.50 15.77
C ARG A 46 -13.53 -26.64 15.12
N LEU A 47 -14.23 -25.55 14.86
CA LEU A 47 -15.52 -25.56 14.15
C LEU A 47 -15.34 -26.11 12.73
N PHE A 48 -14.34 -25.63 11.98
CA PHE A 48 -14.04 -26.13 10.64
C PHE A 48 -13.65 -27.61 10.63
N VAL A 49 -12.88 -28.10 11.60
CA VAL A 49 -12.59 -29.54 11.76
C VAL A 49 -13.87 -30.35 11.96
N VAL A 50 -14.77 -29.89 12.83
CA VAL A 50 -16.04 -30.59 13.12
C VAL A 50 -16.91 -30.66 11.86
N VAL A 51 -17.07 -29.54 11.15
CA VAL A 51 -17.88 -29.48 9.92
C VAL A 51 -17.25 -30.32 8.81
N THR A 52 -15.93 -30.28 8.66
CA THR A 52 -15.15 -31.12 7.73
C THR A 52 -15.41 -32.60 7.97
N VAL A 53 -15.20 -33.07 9.20
CA VAL A 53 -15.40 -34.49 9.56
C VAL A 53 -16.85 -34.90 9.32
N ALA A 54 -17.81 -34.03 9.66
CA ALA A 54 -19.23 -34.30 9.43
C ALA A 54 -19.54 -34.43 7.93
N GLN A 55 -19.12 -33.48 7.10
CA GLN A 55 -19.40 -33.45 5.66
C GLN A 55 -18.68 -34.57 4.90
N LEU A 56 -17.42 -34.85 5.24
CA LEU A 56 -16.68 -35.96 4.67
C LEU A 56 -17.28 -37.30 5.10
N GLY A 57 -17.64 -37.43 6.37
CA GLY A 57 -18.21 -38.64 6.96
C GLY A 57 -19.57 -39.01 6.36
N VAL A 58 -20.52 -38.07 6.28
CA VAL A 58 -21.84 -38.35 5.69
C VAL A 58 -21.77 -38.57 4.19
N GLY A 59 -20.88 -37.87 3.48
CA GLY A 59 -20.63 -38.08 2.06
C GLY A 59 -20.08 -39.48 1.78
N LEU A 60 -19.04 -39.90 2.50
CA LEU A 60 -18.47 -41.23 2.34
C LEU A 60 -19.46 -42.33 2.74
N TRP A 61 -20.22 -42.14 3.84
CA TRP A 61 -21.25 -43.09 4.26
C TRP A 61 -22.34 -43.27 3.19
N ALA A 62 -22.80 -42.18 2.58
CA ALA A 62 -23.81 -42.22 1.52
C ALA A 62 -23.34 -42.93 0.25
N LEU A 63 -22.04 -42.86 -0.10
CA LEU A 63 -21.44 -43.61 -1.20
C LEU A 63 -21.30 -45.10 -0.88
N LEU A 64 -20.82 -45.43 0.32
CA LEU A 64 -20.54 -46.82 0.72
C LEU A 64 -21.81 -47.59 1.07
N ARG A 65 -22.81 -46.93 1.66
CA ARG A 65 -24.06 -47.53 2.16
C ARG A 65 -25.26 -46.65 1.81
N PRO A 66 -25.70 -46.63 0.54
CA PRO A 66 -26.80 -45.77 0.11
C PRO A 66 -28.11 -46.19 0.78
N THR A 67 -28.57 -45.39 1.75
CA THR A 67 -29.81 -45.58 2.48
C THR A 67 -30.56 -44.25 2.58
N ARG A 68 -31.87 -44.29 2.87
CA ARG A 68 -32.64 -43.07 3.15
C ARG A 68 -32.11 -42.33 4.37
N LEU A 69 -31.59 -43.05 5.36
CA LEU A 69 -30.97 -42.45 6.53
C LEU A 69 -29.69 -41.68 6.16
N ALA A 70 -28.84 -42.27 5.30
CA ALA A 70 -27.66 -41.58 4.79
C ALA A 70 -28.04 -40.32 3.98
N ALA A 71 -29.13 -40.38 3.19
CA ALA A 71 -29.66 -39.21 2.48
C ALA A 71 -30.11 -38.09 3.44
N TRP A 72 -30.87 -38.42 4.50
CA TRP A 72 -31.24 -37.45 5.53
C TRP A 72 -30.04 -36.89 6.29
N ALA A 73 -29.01 -37.70 6.56
CA ALA A 73 -27.78 -37.24 7.21
C ALA A 73 -26.99 -36.26 6.34
N VAL A 74 -26.84 -36.54 5.04
CA VAL A 74 -26.21 -35.60 4.08
C VAL A 74 -26.98 -34.28 4.01
N ALA A 75 -28.32 -34.34 3.95
CA ALA A 75 -29.15 -33.13 3.94
C ALA A 75 -29.00 -32.30 5.22
N GLY A 76 -29.03 -32.95 6.39
CA GLY A 76 -28.94 -32.26 7.69
C GLY A 76 -27.60 -31.56 7.90
N VAL A 77 -26.48 -32.26 7.67
CA VAL A 77 -25.13 -31.70 7.86
C VAL A 77 -24.88 -30.51 6.93
N ASN A 78 -25.23 -30.65 5.65
CA ASN A 78 -24.98 -29.57 4.68
C ASN A 78 -25.96 -28.41 4.84
N ALA A 79 -27.19 -28.64 5.28
CA ALA A 79 -28.12 -27.56 5.64
C ALA A 79 -27.62 -26.76 6.85
N GLY A 80 -27.04 -27.44 7.84
CA GLY A 80 -26.38 -26.79 8.98
C GLY A 80 -25.21 -25.91 8.55
N ALA A 81 -24.34 -26.41 7.67
CA ALA A 81 -23.21 -25.64 7.13
C ALA A 81 -23.66 -24.41 6.31
N VAL A 82 -24.63 -24.58 5.41
CA VAL A 82 -25.19 -23.46 4.62
C VAL A 82 -25.92 -22.46 5.51
N GLY A 83 -26.62 -22.94 6.54
CA GLY A 83 -27.28 -22.07 7.53
C GLY A 83 -26.28 -21.27 8.36
N GLY A 84 -25.16 -21.88 8.76
CA GLY A 84 -24.05 -21.20 9.41
C GLY A 84 -23.46 -20.11 8.53
N TRP A 85 -23.18 -20.43 7.26
CA TRP A 85 -22.70 -19.46 6.27
C TRP A 85 -23.70 -18.30 6.05
N LEU A 86 -25.01 -18.58 5.95
CA LEU A 86 -26.00 -17.51 5.84
C LEU A 86 -26.02 -16.61 7.09
N ALA A 87 -25.84 -17.18 8.29
CA ALA A 87 -25.78 -16.39 9.52
C ALA A 87 -24.55 -15.49 9.57
N THR A 88 -23.38 -15.98 9.16
CA THR A 88 -22.16 -15.16 9.08
C THR A 88 -22.28 -14.04 8.05
N ARG A 89 -23.08 -14.21 6.98
CA ARG A 89 -23.28 -13.17 5.96
C ARG A 89 -24.40 -12.18 6.26
N LEU A 90 -25.43 -12.57 7.01
CA LEU A 90 -26.60 -11.71 7.26
C LEU A 90 -26.53 -10.95 8.59
N THR A 91 -25.96 -11.55 9.63
CA THR A 91 -26.01 -10.99 10.98
C THR A 91 -24.70 -11.05 11.74
N GLY A 92 -23.74 -11.86 11.29
CA GLY A 92 -22.63 -12.31 12.15
C GLY A 92 -23.10 -13.27 13.24
N ILE A 93 -22.15 -13.88 13.95
CA ILE A 93 -22.33 -14.80 15.05
C ILE A 93 -21.57 -14.26 16.26
N SER A 94 -22.23 -13.43 17.05
CA SER A 94 -21.64 -12.64 18.15
C SER A 94 -21.03 -13.44 19.32
N TRP A 95 -21.17 -14.76 19.33
CA TRP A 95 -20.64 -15.65 20.37
C TRP A 95 -19.52 -16.56 19.87
N ILE A 96 -19.06 -16.39 18.63
CA ILE A 96 -17.89 -17.06 18.08
C ILE A 96 -16.85 -16.00 17.76
N PRO A 97 -15.72 -15.96 18.48
CA PRO A 97 -14.59 -15.09 18.16
C PRO A 97 -14.15 -15.24 16.70
N GLY A 98 -14.14 -14.13 15.96
CA GLY A 98 -13.78 -14.07 14.55
C GLY A 98 -14.97 -14.20 13.58
N LEU A 99 -16.21 -14.19 14.07
CA LEU A 99 -17.43 -14.21 13.22
C LEU A 99 -18.47 -13.17 13.65
N GLU A 100 -18.14 -12.23 14.53
CA GLU A 100 -19.09 -11.30 15.15
C GLU A 100 -19.68 -10.28 14.17
N VAL A 101 -18.95 -9.96 13.11
CA VAL A 101 -19.34 -8.99 12.08
C VAL A 101 -19.73 -9.73 10.81
N SER A 102 -20.76 -9.24 10.12
CA SER A 102 -21.13 -9.79 8.81
C SER A 102 -20.11 -9.37 7.76
N GLU A 103 -19.42 -10.32 7.14
CA GLU A 103 -18.46 -10.05 6.06
C GLU A 103 -19.05 -10.39 4.69
N ALA A 104 -18.45 -9.87 3.62
CA ALA A 104 -18.86 -10.18 2.25
C ALA A 104 -18.58 -11.66 1.88
N PRO A 105 -19.39 -12.27 1.01
CA PRO A 105 -19.13 -13.62 0.51
C PRO A 105 -17.88 -13.63 -0.37
N GLN A 106 -16.88 -14.41 0.03
CA GLN A 106 -15.67 -14.65 -0.75
C GLN A 106 -15.91 -15.79 -1.76
N PHE A 107 -14.91 -16.13 -2.56
CA PHE A 107 -15.07 -17.22 -3.53
C PHE A 107 -15.12 -18.59 -2.84
N ALA A 108 -14.24 -18.86 -1.87
CA ALA A 108 -14.09 -20.18 -1.25
C ALA A 108 -15.30 -20.58 -0.38
N ASP A 109 -15.82 -19.66 0.43
CA ASP A 109 -17.01 -19.85 1.25
C ASP A 109 -18.28 -19.93 0.39
N THR A 110 -18.41 -19.12 -0.66
CA THR A 110 -19.55 -19.21 -1.61
C THR A 110 -19.53 -20.53 -2.38
N ALA A 111 -18.37 -20.96 -2.85
CA ALA A 111 -18.19 -22.26 -3.51
C ALA A 111 -18.55 -23.41 -2.55
N CYS A 112 -18.11 -23.34 -1.29
CA CYS A 112 -18.46 -24.31 -0.26
C CYS A 112 -19.97 -24.33 0.02
N ALA A 113 -20.60 -23.16 0.19
CA ALA A 113 -22.03 -23.03 0.42
C ALA A 113 -22.87 -23.52 -0.77
N LEU A 114 -22.43 -23.25 -2.00
CA LEU A 114 -23.06 -23.76 -3.23
C LEU A 114 -23.02 -25.29 -3.29
N LEU A 115 -21.86 -25.91 -3.02
CA LEU A 115 -21.73 -27.36 -2.94
C LEU A 115 -22.61 -27.95 -1.82
N GLY A 116 -22.68 -27.27 -0.67
CA GLY A 116 -23.59 -27.61 0.42
C GLY A 116 -25.06 -27.56 -0.01
N ALA A 117 -25.49 -26.51 -0.70
CA ALA A 117 -26.86 -26.37 -1.20
C ALA A 117 -27.22 -27.44 -2.24
N VAL A 118 -26.29 -27.77 -3.15
CA VAL A 118 -26.43 -28.88 -4.11
C VAL A 118 -26.57 -30.21 -3.36
N ALA A 119 -25.75 -30.43 -2.32
CA ALA A 119 -25.86 -31.63 -1.48
C ALA A 119 -27.22 -31.74 -0.80
N VAL A 120 -27.75 -30.64 -0.24
CA VAL A 120 -29.08 -30.57 0.38
C VAL A 120 -30.17 -30.90 -0.63
N GLY A 121 -30.21 -30.19 -1.77
CA GLY A 121 -31.25 -30.36 -2.78
C GLY A 121 -31.29 -31.78 -3.37
N ALA A 122 -30.11 -32.34 -3.68
CA ALA A 122 -30.00 -33.69 -4.22
C ALA A 122 -30.32 -34.77 -3.18
N ALA A 123 -29.94 -34.57 -1.90
CA ALA A 123 -30.24 -35.50 -0.81
C ALA A 123 -31.72 -35.49 -0.43
N LEU A 124 -32.36 -34.32 -0.34
CA LEU A 124 -33.81 -34.21 -0.11
C LEU A 124 -34.60 -34.87 -1.23
N SER A 125 -34.19 -34.64 -2.49
CA SER A 125 -34.78 -35.32 -3.65
C SER A 125 -34.65 -36.84 -3.53
N ALA A 126 -33.49 -37.36 -3.15
CA ALA A 126 -33.27 -38.79 -2.93
C ALA A 126 -34.15 -39.36 -1.82
N SER A 127 -34.31 -38.62 -0.71
CA SER A 127 -35.15 -38.99 0.43
C SER A 127 -36.63 -39.08 0.07
N LEU A 128 -37.14 -38.09 -0.67
CA LEU A 128 -38.54 -38.00 -1.09
C LEU A 128 -38.90 -39.01 -2.19
N VAL A 129 -38.04 -39.15 -3.20
CA VAL A 129 -38.27 -40.03 -4.36
C VAL A 129 -38.16 -41.51 -3.99
N GLY A 130 -37.24 -41.85 -3.08
CA GLY A 130 -37.02 -43.23 -2.65
C GLY A 130 -36.40 -44.14 -3.71
N TRP A 131 -36.38 -45.44 -3.40
CA TRP A 131 -35.71 -46.44 -4.24
C TRP A 131 -36.42 -46.60 -5.58
N ARG A 132 -35.71 -46.38 -6.69
CA ARG A 132 -36.20 -46.59 -8.04
C ARG A 132 -35.21 -47.42 -8.87
N ALA A 133 -35.74 -48.14 -9.85
CA ALA A 133 -34.93 -48.78 -10.88
C ALA A 133 -34.47 -47.71 -11.88
N ALA A 134 -33.15 -47.52 -12.05
CA ALA A 134 -32.60 -46.46 -12.89
C ALA A 134 -31.28 -46.85 -13.56
N ASN A 135 -30.98 -46.26 -14.73
CA ASN A 135 -29.74 -46.47 -15.50
C ASN A 135 -28.53 -45.95 -14.74
N PRO A 136 -27.39 -46.67 -14.63
CA PRO A 136 -26.24 -46.28 -13.79
C PRO A 136 -25.88 -44.80 -13.88
N THR A 137 -25.64 -44.17 -12.73
CA THR A 137 -25.32 -42.73 -12.66
C THR A 137 -23.96 -42.49 -13.32
N ARG A 138 -23.92 -41.60 -14.32
CA ARG A 138 -22.65 -41.13 -14.90
C ARG A 138 -22.06 -40.08 -13.97
N LEU A 139 -21.07 -40.47 -13.16
CA LEU A 139 -20.47 -39.59 -12.16
C LEU A 139 -19.38 -38.67 -12.73
N ALA A 140 -18.84 -38.97 -13.93
CA ALA A 140 -17.74 -38.21 -14.52
C ALA A 140 -18.01 -36.70 -14.58
N MET A 141 -19.16 -36.28 -15.12
CA MET A 141 -19.49 -34.84 -15.23
C MET A 141 -19.70 -34.17 -13.86
N PRO A 142 -20.54 -34.71 -12.94
CA PRO A 142 -20.63 -34.15 -11.59
C PRO A 142 -19.30 -34.10 -10.84
N SER A 143 -18.45 -35.13 -10.95
CA SER A 143 -17.13 -35.15 -10.32
C SER A 143 -16.20 -34.09 -10.88
N LEU A 144 -16.20 -33.87 -12.20
CA LEU A 144 -15.40 -32.82 -12.84
C LEU A 144 -15.86 -31.42 -12.43
N LEU A 145 -17.17 -31.18 -12.36
CA LEU A 145 -17.71 -29.89 -11.92
C LEU A 145 -17.41 -29.61 -10.44
N ILE A 146 -17.54 -30.62 -9.58
CA ILE A 146 -17.20 -30.49 -8.16
C ILE A 146 -15.70 -30.24 -7.99
N ALA A 147 -14.84 -30.94 -8.73
CA ALA A 147 -13.40 -30.72 -8.68
C ALA A 147 -13.01 -29.33 -9.22
N ALA A 148 -13.61 -28.90 -10.34
CA ALA A 148 -13.37 -27.59 -10.92
C ALA A 148 -13.80 -26.43 -10.01
N LEU A 149 -14.71 -26.67 -9.07
CA LEU A 149 -15.14 -25.69 -8.08
C LEU A 149 -14.33 -25.81 -6.77
N ALA A 150 -14.12 -27.02 -6.27
CA ALA A 150 -13.47 -27.26 -4.98
C ALA A 150 -11.95 -27.04 -5.02
N VAL A 151 -11.26 -27.39 -6.10
CA VAL A 151 -9.79 -27.24 -6.18
C VAL A 151 -9.37 -25.77 -6.19
N PRO A 152 -9.96 -24.88 -7.02
CA PRO A 152 -9.66 -23.45 -6.94
C PRO A 152 -10.06 -22.83 -5.60
N ALA A 153 -11.19 -23.27 -5.00
CA ALA A 153 -11.63 -22.78 -3.69
C ALA A 153 -10.64 -23.16 -2.57
N MET A 154 -10.09 -24.38 -2.59
CA MET A 154 -9.06 -24.82 -1.65
C MET A 154 -7.72 -24.09 -1.88
N PHE A 155 -7.37 -23.80 -3.14
CA PHE A 155 -6.13 -23.09 -3.48
C PHE A 155 -6.20 -21.60 -3.10
N SER A 156 -7.34 -20.95 -3.36
CA SER A 156 -7.60 -19.56 -2.97
C SER A 156 -7.50 -19.32 -1.47
N GLY A 157 -7.71 -20.36 -0.65
CA GLY A 157 -7.48 -20.26 0.78
C GLY A 157 -6.02 -20.47 1.19
N GLY A 158 -5.26 -21.29 0.47
CA GLY A 158 -3.91 -21.72 0.84
C GLY A 158 -2.75 -20.79 0.46
N THR A 159 -3.03 -19.60 -0.07
CA THR A 159 -2.02 -18.59 -0.45
C THR A 159 -1.64 -17.63 0.68
N HIS A 160 -2.18 -17.82 1.88
CA HIS A 160 -1.69 -17.18 3.11
C HIS A 160 -0.72 -18.13 3.81
N VAL A 161 0.55 -17.73 3.93
CA VAL A 161 1.60 -18.51 4.59
C VAL A 161 1.73 -18.02 6.03
N HIS A 162 1.36 -18.85 7.00
CA HIS A 162 1.49 -18.50 8.42
C HIS A 162 2.95 -18.56 8.90
N SER A 163 3.37 -17.49 9.58
CA SER A 163 4.56 -17.43 10.43
C SER A 163 4.34 -18.22 11.72
N HIS A 164 5.27 -19.11 12.07
CA HIS A 164 5.35 -19.67 13.43
C HIS A 164 6.04 -18.67 14.36
N SER A 165 5.29 -18.06 15.29
CA SER A 165 5.86 -17.37 16.44
C SER A 165 6.05 -18.39 17.58
N ASP A 166 7.24 -18.98 17.69
CA ASP A 166 7.65 -19.67 18.91
C ASP A 166 8.03 -18.63 19.98
N THR A 167 7.03 -18.18 20.75
CA THR A 167 7.27 -17.52 22.04
C THR A 167 6.75 -18.39 23.16
N THR A 168 7.53 -19.40 23.56
CA THR A 168 7.43 -20.02 24.87
C THR A 168 8.63 -19.62 25.71
N ALA A 169 8.34 -18.77 26.69
CA ALA A 169 9.27 -18.33 27.71
C ALA A 169 9.84 -19.51 28.50
N HIS A 170 11.17 -19.64 28.49
CA HIS A 170 11.90 -20.36 29.53
C HIS A 170 12.93 -19.41 30.15
N ALA A 171 12.57 -18.90 31.32
CA ALA A 171 13.50 -18.27 32.25
C ALA A 171 14.45 -19.31 32.83
N HIS A 172 15.76 -19.03 32.86
CA HIS A 172 16.68 -19.49 33.89
C HIS A 172 17.88 -18.53 34.04
N ASP A 173 18.22 -18.29 35.31
CA ASP A 173 19.23 -17.38 35.87
C ASP A 173 20.70 -17.70 35.52
N GLU A 174 21.53 -16.65 35.69
CA GLU A 174 22.97 -16.59 36.04
C GLU A 174 23.87 -17.81 35.81
N ALA A 175 24.94 -17.62 34.99
CA ALA A 175 26.34 -17.49 35.46
C ALA A 175 27.41 -17.85 34.40
N THR A 176 28.42 -16.97 34.32
CA THR A 176 29.86 -17.23 34.04
C THR A 176 30.33 -17.79 32.68
N THR A 177 31.14 -16.96 32.00
CA THR A 177 32.37 -17.21 31.21
C THR A 177 32.61 -18.57 30.56
N VAL A 178 32.91 -18.58 29.25
CA VAL A 178 34.11 -19.17 28.58
C VAL A 178 33.92 -19.14 27.04
N ASP A 179 34.87 -18.54 26.31
CA ASP A 179 35.14 -18.74 24.86
C ASP A 179 35.79 -20.13 24.64
N PRO A 180 35.63 -20.85 23.49
CA PRO A 180 36.06 -20.32 22.17
C PRO A 180 35.41 -20.92 20.86
N VAL A 181 35.53 -20.14 19.77
CA VAL A 181 35.94 -20.49 18.37
C VAL A 181 35.16 -21.57 17.56
N THR A 182 34.50 -21.17 16.46
CA THR A 182 34.86 -21.33 15.00
C THR A 182 33.62 -21.37 14.09
N GLY A 183 33.67 -20.67 12.95
CA GLY A 183 32.82 -20.98 11.78
C GLY A 183 32.51 -19.78 10.87
N ASP A 184 33.41 -19.50 9.92
CA ASP A 184 33.28 -18.51 8.84
C ASP A 184 31.93 -18.54 8.10
N THR A 185 31.36 -17.36 7.84
CA THR A 185 30.87 -17.00 6.49
C THR A 185 30.97 -15.49 6.26
N VAL A 186 31.51 -15.16 5.10
CA VAL A 186 31.96 -13.86 4.56
C VAL A 186 30.86 -12.79 4.56
N ALA A 187 31.16 -11.61 5.15
CA ALA A 187 30.39 -10.38 5.02
C ALA A 187 30.97 -9.49 3.90
N HIS A 188 30.09 -8.86 3.13
CA HIS A 188 30.42 -7.90 2.09
C HIS A 188 30.85 -6.56 2.69
N ALA A 189 31.85 -5.93 2.06
CA ALA A 189 32.57 -4.77 2.56
C ALA A 189 31.77 -3.46 2.40
N HIS A 190 31.72 -2.68 3.49
CA HIS A 190 31.46 -1.24 3.43
C HIS A 190 32.78 -0.47 3.47
N ASP A 191 32.73 0.70 2.84
CA ASP A 191 33.78 1.66 2.55
C ASP A 191 34.78 1.91 3.70
N THR A 192 36.07 1.80 3.42
CA THR A 192 37.14 2.18 4.37
C THR A 192 38.08 3.16 3.67
N THR A 193 38.11 4.40 4.14
CA THR A 193 39.15 5.36 3.78
C THR A 193 40.42 5.07 4.57
N VAL A 194 41.54 4.89 3.85
CA VAL A 194 42.87 4.64 4.42
C VAL A 194 43.62 5.96 4.60
N ASP A 195 44.19 6.20 5.79
CA ASP A 195 45.10 7.33 6.04
C ASP A 195 46.37 7.19 5.17
N PRO A 196 46.69 8.16 4.29
CA PRO A 196 47.77 8.03 3.32
C PRO A 196 49.18 8.13 3.93
N VAL A 197 49.33 8.31 5.25
CA VAL A 197 50.64 8.40 5.92
C VAL A 197 51.01 7.14 6.69
N THR A 198 50.04 6.43 7.29
CA THR A 198 50.33 5.30 8.19
C THR A 198 49.76 3.95 7.73
N GLY A 199 48.74 3.94 6.84
CA GLY A 199 48.22 2.71 6.24
C GLY A 199 47.44 1.78 7.18
N ASP A 200 47.06 2.23 8.37
CA ASP A 200 46.22 1.46 9.30
C ASP A 200 44.73 1.79 9.11
N THR A 201 43.87 0.78 9.23
CA THR A 201 42.41 0.93 9.29
C THR A 201 41.99 1.48 10.64
N VAL A 202 41.42 2.68 10.67
CA VAL A 202 40.80 3.26 11.88
C VAL A 202 39.36 2.78 11.96
N ALA A 203 39.04 1.98 12.98
CA ALA A 203 37.66 1.69 13.33
C ALA A 203 37.04 2.94 13.97
N HIS A 204 36.04 3.53 13.32
CA HIS A 204 35.18 4.52 13.98
C HIS A 204 34.30 3.79 15.00
N ALA A 205 34.68 3.86 16.27
CA ALA A 205 33.74 3.57 17.35
C ALA A 205 32.70 4.69 17.34
N HIS A 206 31.44 4.38 17.00
CA HIS A 206 30.32 5.25 17.30
C HIS A 206 30.20 5.33 18.83
N ASP A 207 30.70 6.42 19.40
CA ASP A 207 30.44 6.79 20.79
C ASP A 207 29.00 7.30 20.82
N THR A 208 28.05 6.44 21.21
CA THR A 208 26.63 6.77 21.34
C THR A 208 26.36 7.57 22.61
N THR A 209 27.02 8.71 22.77
CA THR A 209 26.51 9.75 23.66
C THR A 209 25.29 10.38 22.99
N ALA A 210 24.11 10.16 23.56
CA ALA A 210 22.87 10.77 23.09
C ALA A 210 23.04 12.28 22.92
N ASP A 211 22.55 12.84 21.82
CA ASP A 211 22.56 14.29 21.57
C ASP A 211 21.96 15.00 22.80
N PRO A 212 22.69 15.93 23.46
CA PRO A 212 22.21 16.61 24.65
C PRO A 212 20.88 17.35 24.43
N VAL A 213 20.61 17.83 23.22
CA VAL A 213 19.35 18.49 22.84
C VAL A 213 18.21 17.47 22.77
N ALA A 214 18.41 16.34 22.10
CA ALA A 214 17.45 15.24 22.09
C ALA A 214 17.21 14.70 23.51
N ALA A 215 18.26 14.59 24.33
CA ALA A 215 18.17 14.18 25.74
C ALA A 215 17.39 15.19 26.62
N ALA A 216 17.29 16.45 26.19
CA ALA A 216 16.44 17.46 26.82
C ALA A 216 14.98 17.41 26.35
N GLY A 217 14.63 16.40 25.53
CA GLY A 217 13.30 16.19 24.96
C GLY A 217 12.93 17.33 24.02
N TRP A 218 13.83 17.69 23.10
CA TRP A 218 13.58 18.67 22.05
C TRP A 218 13.75 17.99 20.67
N PRO A 219 12.90 18.28 19.67
CA PRO A 219 11.73 19.17 19.74
C PRO A 219 10.59 18.66 20.63
N ARG A 220 9.69 19.57 21.03
CA ARG A 220 8.50 19.29 21.85
C ARG A 220 7.25 19.55 21.04
N GLU A 221 6.19 18.78 21.31
CA GLU A 221 4.87 19.02 20.73
C GLU A 221 4.41 20.46 20.93
N TRP A 222 3.79 21.00 19.88
CA TRP A 222 3.26 22.37 19.84
C TRP A 222 1.74 22.35 19.78
N ASP A 223 1.11 23.07 20.70
CA ASP A 223 -0.29 23.46 20.62
C ASP A 223 -0.39 24.98 20.79
N PRO A 224 -0.82 25.74 19.77
CA PRO A 224 -0.94 27.20 19.84
C PRO A 224 -1.96 27.68 20.88
N ALA A 225 -2.91 26.84 21.30
CA ALA A 225 -3.88 27.16 22.35
C ALA A 225 -3.26 27.07 23.76
N VAL A 226 -2.21 26.27 23.93
CA VAL A 226 -1.52 26.05 25.21
C VAL A 226 -0.24 26.88 25.30
N GLY A 227 0.45 27.06 24.17
CA GLY A 227 1.82 27.58 24.11
C GLY A 227 2.86 26.47 24.22
N ILE A 228 4.14 26.86 24.25
CA ILE A 228 5.28 25.94 24.38
C ILE A 228 6.28 26.51 25.37
N ASP A 229 6.88 25.64 26.18
CA ASP A 229 8.05 25.99 26.97
C ASP A 229 9.31 25.75 26.14
N LEU A 230 10.01 26.84 25.80
CA LEU A 230 11.29 26.80 25.07
C LEU A 230 12.52 26.71 26.00
N SER A 231 12.31 26.57 27.32
CA SER A 231 13.40 26.55 28.29
C SER A 231 14.08 25.18 28.40
N GLY A 232 15.32 25.19 28.90
CA GLY A 232 16.07 23.97 29.21
C GLY A 232 16.68 23.26 28.00
N VAL A 233 16.62 23.85 26.81
CA VAL A 233 17.27 23.33 25.60
C VAL A 233 18.78 23.64 25.66
N PRO A 234 19.67 22.63 25.67
CA PRO A 234 21.12 22.83 25.73
C PRO A 234 21.64 23.68 24.58
N GLY A 235 22.60 24.56 24.88
CA GLY A 235 23.20 25.46 23.88
C GLY A 235 22.36 26.69 23.52
N VAL A 236 21.13 26.82 24.03
CA VAL A 236 20.25 27.97 23.77
C VAL A 236 20.43 29.05 24.84
N SER A 237 20.75 30.28 24.41
CA SER A 237 20.84 31.45 25.29
C SER A 237 19.45 32.00 25.65
N THR A 238 19.36 32.75 26.75
CA THR A 238 18.10 33.41 27.12
C THR A 238 17.62 34.38 26.04
N GLU A 239 18.52 35.10 25.37
CA GLU A 239 18.16 35.99 24.27
C GLU A 239 17.65 35.23 23.05
N GLN A 240 18.25 34.08 22.70
CA GLN A 240 17.76 33.20 21.62
C GLN A 240 16.35 32.69 21.93
N GLN A 241 16.15 32.19 23.15
CA GLN A 241 14.84 31.73 23.62
C GLN A 241 13.78 32.84 23.55
N LEU A 242 14.10 34.05 24.01
CA LEU A 242 13.17 35.19 23.98
C LEU A 242 12.82 35.61 22.55
N ARG A 243 13.80 35.63 21.63
CA ARG A 243 13.54 35.91 20.20
C ARG A 243 12.64 34.86 19.57
N ALA A 244 12.93 33.57 19.77
CA ALA A 244 12.11 32.48 19.24
C ALA A 244 10.68 32.52 19.78
N ASN A 245 10.51 32.76 21.08
CA ASN A 245 9.19 32.92 21.68
C ASN A 245 8.44 34.12 21.10
N GLN A 246 9.12 35.27 20.95
CA GLN A 246 8.51 36.47 20.38
C GLN A 246 8.06 36.24 18.93
N LEU A 247 8.88 35.57 18.11
CA LEU A 247 8.54 35.22 16.74
C LEU A 247 7.28 34.34 16.67
N ILE A 248 7.16 33.31 17.52
CA ILE A 248 5.95 32.48 17.58
C ILE A 248 4.71 33.35 17.89
N GLN A 249 4.81 34.22 18.90
CA GLN A 249 3.69 35.07 19.32
C GLN A 249 3.30 36.11 18.25
N ASP A 250 4.29 36.71 17.59
CA ASP A 250 4.07 37.66 16.49
C ASP A 250 3.46 36.96 15.28
N THR A 251 3.90 35.74 14.98
CA THR A 251 3.36 34.90 13.89
C THR A 251 1.90 34.54 14.14
N LEU A 252 1.56 34.08 15.34
CA LEU A 252 0.18 33.82 15.75
C LEU A 252 -0.72 35.06 15.63
N ARG A 253 -0.19 36.25 15.93
CA ARG A 253 -0.94 37.51 15.87
C ARG A 253 -1.15 37.98 14.43
N ASP A 254 -0.11 37.95 13.61
CA ASP A 254 -0.08 38.71 12.35
C ASP A 254 -0.49 37.88 11.13
N LEU A 255 -0.21 36.57 11.12
CA LEU A 255 -0.55 35.70 9.98
C LEU A 255 -2.03 35.58 9.65
N PRO A 256 -2.98 35.54 10.62
CA PRO A 256 -4.39 35.33 10.33
C PRO A 256 -5.01 36.31 9.31
N LYS A 257 -4.36 37.45 9.03
CA LYS A 257 -4.79 38.37 7.96
C LYS A 257 -4.79 37.71 6.56
N TRP A 258 -4.00 36.66 6.35
CA TRP A 258 -3.95 35.89 5.09
C TRP A 258 -4.66 34.54 5.19
N ALA A 259 -5.59 34.36 6.14
CA ALA A 259 -6.34 33.11 6.26
C ALA A 259 -7.09 32.74 4.96
N ASP A 260 -7.53 33.73 4.20
CA ASP A 260 -8.10 33.57 2.85
C ASP A 260 -7.02 33.75 1.77
N THR A 261 -6.88 32.76 0.89
CA THR A 261 -5.89 32.79 -0.21
C THR A 261 -6.15 33.93 -1.18
N ALA A 262 -7.39 34.40 -1.34
CA ALA A 262 -7.66 35.57 -2.18
C ALA A 262 -6.97 36.84 -1.63
N THR A 263 -6.86 36.96 -0.31
CA THR A 263 -6.15 38.08 0.33
C THR A 263 -4.64 37.96 0.12
N ALA A 264 -4.08 36.77 0.27
CA ALA A 264 -2.67 36.50 -0.03
C ALA A 264 -2.33 36.82 -1.50
N ILE A 265 -3.16 36.36 -2.44
CA ILE A 265 -2.99 36.62 -3.87
C ILE A 265 -3.08 38.12 -4.18
N ALA A 266 -4.03 38.84 -3.58
CA ALA A 266 -4.15 40.29 -3.73
C ALA A 266 -2.92 41.05 -3.19
N ASP A 267 -2.30 40.55 -2.13
CA ASP A 267 -1.08 41.10 -1.53
C ASP A 267 0.21 40.68 -2.27
N GLY A 268 0.09 39.90 -3.35
CA GLY A 268 1.18 39.55 -4.26
C GLY A 268 1.84 38.21 -4.01
N TYR A 269 1.29 37.37 -3.13
CA TYR A 269 1.74 35.99 -2.97
C TYR A 269 1.24 35.12 -4.13
N LYS A 270 2.04 34.13 -4.53
CA LYS A 270 1.72 33.20 -5.61
C LYS A 270 1.98 31.77 -5.17
N SER A 271 1.00 30.89 -5.40
CA SER A 271 1.19 29.46 -5.16
C SER A 271 2.36 28.93 -6.00
N ILE A 272 3.15 28.01 -5.44
CA ILE A 272 4.20 27.30 -6.16
C ILE A 272 3.71 25.98 -6.78
N GLY A 273 2.42 25.64 -6.63
CA GLY A 273 1.79 24.49 -7.30
C GLY A 273 2.06 23.14 -6.65
N ASP A 274 2.46 23.15 -5.39
CA ASP A 274 2.81 21.99 -4.58
C ASP A 274 1.64 21.44 -3.75
N ALA A 275 0.41 21.89 -4.03
CA ALA A 275 -0.80 21.45 -3.32
C ALA A 275 -1.03 19.93 -3.29
N GLY A 276 -0.41 19.18 -4.20
CA GLY A 276 -0.44 17.72 -4.18
C GLY A 276 0.14 17.12 -2.90
N THR A 277 1.06 17.82 -2.23
CA THR A 277 1.78 17.36 -1.03
C THR A 277 0.94 17.38 0.26
N GLY A 278 -0.34 17.77 0.18
CA GLY A 278 -1.19 17.99 1.36
C GLY A 278 -0.96 19.38 2.01
N VAL A 279 0.08 20.09 1.60
CA VAL A 279 0.32 21.50 1.91
C VAL A 279 0.56 22.30 0.62
N GLU A 280 0.23 23.58 0.61
CA GLU A 280 0.51 24.47 -0.52
C GLU A 280 1.20 25.74 -0.02
N HIS A 281 2.33 26.07 -0.66
CA HIS A 281 3.10 27.26 -0.35
C HIS A 281 2.75 28.38 -1.32
N TYR A 282 2.47 29.55 -0.76
CA TYR A 282 2.27 30.79 -1.51
C TYR A 282 3.44 31.71 -1.20
N ILE A 283 4.30 31.94 -2.20
CA ILE A 283 5.55 32.70 -2.06
C ILE A 283 5.40 34.10 -2.63
N LYS A 284 5.99 35.08 -1.97
CA LYS A 284 6.15 36.45 -2.46
C LYS A 284 7.63 36.75 -2.67
N SER A 285 8.13 36.40 -3.85
CA SER A 285 9.57 36.45 -4.18
C SER A 285 10.23 37.82 -4.02
N SER A 286 9.46 38.91 -4.03
CA SER A 286 10.02 40.26 -3.78
C SER A 286 10.54 40.48 -2.36
N LEU A 287 10.19 39.60 -1.42
CA LEU A 287 10.63 39.67 -0.02
C LEU A 287 11.89 38.83 0.25
N ILE A 288 12.21 37.83 -0.59
CA ILE A 288 13.34 36.91 -0.32
C ILE A 288 14.70 37.65 -0.28
N GLU A 289 14.87 38.67 -1.11
CA GLU A 289 16.14 39.39 -1.26
C GLU A 289 16.10 40.80 -0.63
N ASP A 290 15.16 41.06 0.29
CA ASP A 290 15.03 42.36 0.96
C ASP A 290 15.82 42.48 2.28
N ASP A 291 16.49 41.38 2.67
CA ASP A 291 17.26 41.20 3.90
C ASP A 291 16.45 41.43 5.21
N VAL A 292 15.12 41.34 5.16
CA VAL A 292 14.24 41.36 6.34
C VAL A 292 13.94 39.92 6.76
N LEU A 293 14.69 39.42 7.74
CA LEU A 293 14.59 38.04 8.18
C LEU A 293 13.57 37.88 9.34
N LEU A 294 12.72 36.84 9.26
CA LEU A 294 11.79 36.43 10.34
C LEU A 294 10.83 37.55 10.79
N ASP A 295 10.22 38.27 9.85
CA ASP A 295 9.20 39.29 10.11
C ASP A 295 7.78 38.78 9.74
N PRO A 296 6.95 38.42 10.73
CA PRO A 296 5.60 37.89 10.47
C PRO A 296 4.63 38.87 9.81
N THR A 297 4.97 40.16 9.76
CA THR A 297 4.15 41.15 9.05
C THR A 297 4.33 41.10 7.53
N GLN A 298 5.41 40.47 7.07
CA GLN A 298 5.80 40.27 5.68
C GLN A 298 6.60 38.96 5.47
N PRO A 299 6.02 37.77 5.76
CA PRO A 299 6.71 36.51 5.54
C PRO A 299 6.93 36.25 4.05
N GLU A 300 8.02 35.60 3.69
CA GLU A 300 8.34 35.29 2.30
C GLU A 300 7.41 34.22 1.72
N SER A 301 6.90 33.33 2.57
CA SER A 301 5.97 32.26 2.19
C SER A 301 4.88 32.02 3.24
N LEU A 302 3.67 31.79 2.75
CA LEU A 302 2.50 31.38 3.53
C LEU A 302 2.23 29.89 3.28
N VAL A 303 1.95 29.14 4.35
CA VAL A 303 1.75 27.69 4.30
C VAL A 303 0.29 27.37 4.58
N TYR A 304 -0.36 26.71 3.63
CA TYR A 304 -1.75 26.28 3.75
C TYR A 304 -1.84 24.77 3.74
N GLN A 305 -2.54 24.20 4.72
CA GLN A 305 -3.00 22.82 4.61
C GLN A 305 -4.07 22.71 3.52
N VAL A 306 -3.97 21.66 2.72
CA VAL A 306 -4.84 21.35 1.59
C VAL A 306 -5.87 20.29 2.01
N ASP A 307 -7.14 20.61 1.81
CA ASP A 307 -8.28 19.71 2.03
C ASP A 307 -9.22 19.85 0.83
N GLY A 308 -8.99 19.04 -0.21
CA GLY A 308 -9.60 19.23 -1.53
C GLY A 308 -9.30 20.61 -2.11
N ASP A 309 -10.35 21.40 -2.39
CA ASP A 309 -10.23 22.79 -2.85
C ASP A 309 -10.00 23.79 -1.71
N LYS A 310 -10.16 23.37 -0.46
CA LYS A 310 -10.00 24.24 0.71
C LYS A 310 -8.52 24.44 1.02
N ARG A 311 -8.19 25.66 1.41
CA ARG A 311 -6.87 26.06 1.91
C ARG A 311 -7.04 26.62 3.30
N THR A 312 -6.41 25.99 4.28
CA THR A 312 -6.43 26.45 5.67
C THR A 312 -5.05 26.93 6.03
N LEU A 313 -4.90 28.21 6.38
CA LEU A 313 -3.59 28.75 6.77
C LEU A 313 -3.12 28.06 8.06
N THR A 314 -1.96 27.39 8.00
CA THR A 314 -1.39 26.63 9.11
C THR A 314 -0.05 27.18 9.58
N GLY A 315 0.63 27.99 8.78
CA GLY A 315 1.89 28.61 9.19
C GLY A 315 2.48 29.57 8.15
N ALA A 316 3.72 29.96 8.40
CA ALA A 316 4.58 30.63 7.44
C ALA A 316 5.89 29.86 7.30
N MET A 317 6.53 30.07 6.16
CA MET A 317 7.91 29.65 5.93
C MET A 317 8.71 30.92 5.63
N PHE A 318 9.68 31.20 6.49
CA PHE A 318 10.57 32.35 6.35
C PHE A 318 11.77 31.94 5.54
N ILE A 319 12.09 32.69 4.49
CA ILE A 319 13.12 32.35 3.51
C ILE A 319 14.20 33.43 3.57
N ALA A 320 15.43 33.04 3.89
CA ALA A 320 16.57 33.96 3.90
C ALA A 320 17.04 34.28 2.47
N SER A 321 17.61 35.47 2.27
CA SER A 321 18.36 35.80 1.05
C SER A 321 19.56 34.87 0.88
N ALA A 322 20.05 34.75 -0.35
CA ALA A 322 20.94 33.66 -0.75
C ALA A 322 22.21 33.54 0.12
N ARG A 323 22.33 32.43 0.88
CA ARG A 323 23.44 32.13 1.80
C ARG A 323 23.48 30.63 2.20
N PRO A 324 24.59 30.13 2.78
CA PRO A 324 24.66 28.76 3.29
C PRO A 324 23.65 28.49 4.43
N THR A 325 23.17 27.25 4.55
CA THR A 325 22.29 26.82 5.65
C THR A 325 22.98 26.86 7.02
N ASP A 326 24.31 26.79 7.06
CA ASP A 326 25.14 26.89 8.27
C ASP A 326 25.62 28.33 8.55
N ASP A 327 25.06 29.35 7.89
CA ASP A 327 25.42 30.75 8.14
C ASP A 327 25.28 31.09 9.65
N PRO A 328 26.33 31.61 10.31
CA PRO A 328 26.29 31.95 11.73
C PRO A 328 25.22 32.97 12.12
N GLU A 329 24.78 33.84 11.20
CA GLU A 329 23.69 34.78 11.45
C GLU A 329 22.34 34.06 11.55
N LEU A 330 22.16 32.97 10.80
CA LEU A 330 20.96 32.14 10.83
C LEU A 330 20.96 31.19 12.04
N THR A 331 22.00 30.37 12.15
CA THR A 331 22.13 29.35 13.20
C THR A 331 22.25 29.98 14.59
N GLY A 332 22.87 31.17 14.69
CA GLY A 332 22.94 31.96 15.92
C GLY A 332 21.63 32.62 16.34
N TRP A 333 20.62 32.73 15.45
CA TRP A 333 19.41 33.50 15.73
C TRP A 333 18.55 32.88 16.83
N ALA A 334 18.28 31.57 16.77
CA ALA A 334 17.58 30.81 17.82
C ALA A 334 18.38 29.63 18.40
N GLY A 335 19.62 29.40 17.92
CA GLY A 335 20.43 28.27 18.37
C GLY A 335 19.72 26.94 18.08
N ALA A 336 19.87 25.97 18.99
CA ALA A 336 19.30 24.63 18.85
C ALA A 336 17.75 24.56 18.87
N LEU A 337 17.03 25.67 18.99
CA LEU A 337 15.57 25.68 18.86
C LEU A 337 15.10 25.54 17.41
N MET A 338 15.94 25.88 16.43
CA MET A 338 15.61 25.88 15.01
C MET A 338 16.69 25.16 14.23
N THR A 339 16.29 24.42 13.21
CA THR A 339 17.20 23.97 12.15
C THR A 339 16.80 24.69 10.87
N TRP A 340 17.79 25.27 10.18
CA TRP A 340 17.60 25.86 8.87
C TRP A 340 17.85 24.79 7.82
N HIS A 341 16.90 24.61 6.90
CA HIS A 341 17.05 23.72 5.76
C HIS A 341 16.90 24.50 4.46
N ASN A 342 17.22 23.88 3.34
CA ASN A 342 16.94 24.42 2.01
C ASN A 342 16.33 23.34 1.12
N HIS A 343 15.90 23.75 -0.06
CA HIS A 343 15.36 22.85 -1.07
C HIS A 343 16.23 22.86 -2.32
N GLY A 344 17.47 22.39 -2.18
CA GLY A 344 18.41 22.25 -3.28
C GLY A 344 18.03 21.21 -4.33
N ASN A 345 16.99 20.42 -4.07
CA ASN A 345 16.47 19.38 -4.95
C ASN A 345 15.26 19.81 -5.78
N LEU A 346 14.67 21.00 -5.60
CA LEU A 346 13.45 21.35 -6.33
C LEU A 346 13.73 21.74 -7.80
N CYS A 347 12.80 21.35 -8.67
CA CYS A 347 12.79 21.70 -10.09
C CYS A 347 11.69 22.71 -10.39
N TRP A 348 12.08 23.85 -10.97
CA TRP A 348 11.20 24.98 -11.20
C TRP A 348 10.93 25.21 -12.69
N ASP A 349 9.69 25.50 -13.06
CA ASP A 349 9.31 25.89 -14.42
C ASP A 349 8.30 27.05 -14.38
N LEU A 350 8.15 27.75 -15.51
CA LEU A 350 7.13 28.78 -15.68
C LEU A 350 5.86 28.15 -16.27
N VAL A 351 4.88 27.88 -15.42
CA VAL A 351 3.54 27.43 -15.82
C VAL A 351 2.64 28.67 -15.89
N ASP A 352 2.13 28.98 -17.09
CA ASP A 352 1.33 30.18 -17.35
C ASP A 352 1.99 31.50 -16.90
N GLY A 353 3.33 31.56 -16.98
CA GLY A 353 4.13 32.73 -16.57
C GLY A 353 4.31 32.88 -15.05
N VAL A 354 3.92 31.87 -14.26
CA VAL A 354 4.16 31.80 -12.81
C VAL A 354 5.18 30.70 -12.53
N ALA A 355 6.18 31.01 -11.70
CA ALA A 355 7.15 30.01 -11.25
C ALA A 355 6.44 28.96 -10.38
N LYS A 356 6.54 27.69 -10.78
CA LYS A 356 5.96 26.54 -10.10
C LYS A 356 7.01 25.47 -9.89
N VAL A 357 6.88 24.72 -8.80
CA VAL A 357 7.58 23.46 -8.61
C VAL A 357 6.92 22.44 -9.52
N VAL A 358 7.73 21.82 -10.39
CA VAL A 358 7.27 20.81 -11.35
C VAL A 358 7.89 19.44 -11.09
N GLY A 359 8.74 19.32 -10.08
CA GLY A 359 9.35 18.06 -9.68
C GLY A 359 10.55 18.27 -8.76
N ILE A 360 11.33 17.21 -8.59
CA ILE A 360 12.60 17.19 -7.88
C ILE A 360 13.72 16.69 -8.80
N THR A 361 14.96 16.93 -8.41
CA THR A 361 16.13 16.41 -9.10
C THR A 361 16.28 14.92 -8.91
N ASP A 362 16.78 14.24 -9.94
CA ASP A 362 17.22 12.84 -9.87
C ASP A 362 18.47 12.67 -8.98
N ALA A 363 18.98 11.43 -8.88
CA ALA A 363 20.20 11.10 -8.14
C ALA A 363 21.46 11.83 -8.64
N ASN A 364 21.44 12.37 -9.87
CA ASN A 364 22.53 13.14 -10.47
C ASN A 364 22.35 14.66 -10.31
N GLY A 365 21.28 15.12 -9.65
CA GLY A 365 20.96 16.53 -9.49
C GLY A 365 20.31 17.17 -10.73
N GLN A 366 19.76 16.38 -11.67
CA GLN A 366 19.14 16.85 -12.90
C GLN A 366 17.62 16.91 -12.79
N CYS A 367 17.03 17.94 -13.41
CA CYS A 367 15.57 18.06 -13.51
C CYS A 367 15.06 17.39 -14.79
N ALA A 368 14.10 16.47 -14.66
CA ALA A 368 13.34 15.94 -15.80
C ALA A 368 12.57 17.04 -16.53
N ARG A 369 12.01 17.99 -15.77
CA ARG A 369 11.36 19.20 -16.29
C ARG A 369 11.77 20.42 -15.47
N GLY A 370 11.97 21.55 -16.15
CA GLY A 370 12.31 22.82 -15.51
C GLY A 370 13.81 22.94 -15.22
N VAL A 371 14.14 23.78 -14.25
CA VAL A 371 15.51 24.09 -13.85
C VAL A 371 15.67 23.92 -12.35
N ASN A 372 16.77 23.29 -11.94
CA ASN A 372 17.21 23.31 -10.55
C ASN A 372 17.94 24.64 -10.31
N THR A 373 17.41 25.46 -9.41
CA THR A 373 18.03 26.75 -9.06
C THR A 373 19.00 26.63 -7.88
N GLY A 374 19.22 25.41 -7.37
CA GLY A 374 20.00 25.12 -6.17
C GLY A 374 19.30 25.49 -4.87
N GLY A 375 19.96 25.19 -3.75
CA GLY A 375 19.46 25.39 -2.39
C GLY A 375 19.99 26.69 -1.75
N ALA A 376 20.11 27.75 -2.53
CA ALA A 376 20.80 28.96 -2.05
C ALA A 376 20.04 29.72 -0.96
N ASN A 377 18.75 29.45 -0.74
CA ASN A 377 17.91 30.17 0.22
C ASN A 377 17.50 29.24 1.37
N PRO A 378 18.16 29.34 2.54
CA PRO A 378 17.75 28.64 3.75
C PRO A 378 16.38 29.12 4.23
N MET A 379 15.63 28.23 4.86
CA MET A 379 14.29 28.52 5.37
C MET A 379 14.01 27.82 6.70
N VAL A 380 13.01 28.36 7.41
CA VAL A 380 12.44 27.78 8.62
C VAL A 380 10.94 28.00 8.63
N HIS A 381 10.19 27.00 9.10
CA HIS A 381 8.75 27.09 9.24
C HIS A 381 8.39 27.64 10.62
N VAL A 382 7.23 28.31 10.74
CA VAL A 382 6.62 28.69 12.01
C VAL A 382 5.12 28.39 11.94
N TRP A 383 4.69 27.42 12.74
CA TRP A 383 3.31 26.91 12.72
C TRP A 383 2.38 27.71 13.64
N ILE A 384 1.21 28.10 13.12
CA ILE A 384 0.08 28.65 13.89
C ILE A 384 -1.03 27.62 14.16
N ALA A 385 -0.84 26.40 13.64
CA ALA A 385 -1.61 25.20 13.96
C ALA A 385 -0.77 24.26 14.85
N ALA A 386 -1.43 23.31 15.50
CA ALA A 386 -0.74 22.30 16.32
C ALA A 386 0.20 21.45 15.45
N HIS A 387 1.38 21.11 15.99
CA HIS A 387 2.39 20.33 15.28
C HIS A 387 3.15 19.42 16.24
N GLN A 388 3.22 18.13 15.92
CA GLN A 388 3.84 17.12 16.79
C GLN A 388 5.35 17.33 16.98
N CYS A 389 6.06 17.76 15.94
CA CYS A 389 7.49 18.04 16.00
C CYS A 389 7.82 19.49 16.42
N GLY A 390 6.85 20.22 16.98
CA GLY A 390 7.05 21.56 17.53
C GLY A 390 6.81 22.71 16.55
N PRO A 391 6.98 23.97 17.03
CA PRO A 391 6.53 25.16 16.32
C PRO A 391 7.40 25.52 15.12
N PHE A 392 8.61 24.94 15.03
CA PHE A 392 9.60 25.21 13.98
C PHE A 392 9.87 24.02 13.06
N ALA A 393 9.01 23.01 13.11
CA ALA A 393 9.17 21.79 12.34
C ALA A 393 9.15 22.06 10.83
N ALA A 394 10.02 21.40 10.08
CA ALA A 394 9.90 21.29 8.63
C ALA A 394 8.69 20.44 8.26
N LEU A 395 8.39 20.37 6.97
CA LEU A 395 7.54 19.30 6.46
C LEU A 395 8.31 17.97 6.58
N GLU A 396 7.60 16.85 6.63
CA GLU A 396 8.26 15.54 6.65
C GLU A 396 8.51 15.00 5.22
N GLY A 397 9.41 14.03 5.10
CA GLY A 397 9.73 13.33 3.84
C GLY A 397 10.45 14.22 2.83
N VAL A 398 10.05 14.17 1.55
CA VAL A 398 10.66 14.98 0.48
C VAL A 398 10.52 16.49 0.77
N GLY A 399 9.50 16.88 1.55
CA GLY A 399 9.28 18.24 2.01
C GLY A 399 10.23 18.71 3.12
N ALA A 400 10.99 17.82 3.75
CA ALA A 400 11.93 18.18 4.83
C ALA A 400 13.11 19.02 4.36
N GLY A 401 13.45 18.94 3.08
CA GLY A 401 14.62 19.64 2.54
C GLY A 401 15.94 19.14 3.14
N GLN A 402 17.01 19.86 2.84
CA GLN A 402 18.39 19.53 3.19
C GLN A 402 18.92 20.50 4.24
N ALA A 403 19.51 19.98 5.31
CA ALA A 403 20.15 20.78 6.36
C ALA A 403 21.68 20.60 6.33
N SER A 404 22.40 21.51 6.98
CA SER A 404 23.86 21.40 7.14
C SER A 404 24.30 20.39 8.21
N VAL A 405 23.35 19.89 9.00
CA VAL A 405 23.56 18.88 10.03
C VAL A 405 22.99 17.53 9.56
N PRO A 406 23.53 16.40 10.04
CA PRO A 406 22.92 15.09 9.81
C PRO A 406 21.48 15.02 10.32
N GLU A 407 20.67 14.12 9.77
CA GLU A 407 19.23 14.00 10.13
C GLU A 407 18.99 13.76 11.61
N ASP A 408 19.84 12.96 12.27
CA ASP A 408 19.75 12.65 13.70
C ASP A 408 20.02 13.87 14.63
N GLN A 409 20.51 14.98 14.06
CA GLN A 409 20.78 16.25 14.74
C GLN A 409 19.80 17.36 14.31
N ARG A 410 18.84 17.04 13.44
CA ARG A 410 17.82 18.02 13.03
C ARG A 410 16.79 18.20 14.13
N MET A 411 16.55 19.45 14.49
CA MET A 411 15.58 19.85 15.51
C MET A 411 14.25 20.32 14.90
N ASP A 412 14.17 20.32 13.57
CA ASP A 412 12.97 20.59 12.77
C ASP A 412 12.29 19.31 12.26
N LEU A 413 12.78 18.14 12.63
CA LEU A 413 12.13 16.83 12.42
C LEU A 413 11.66 16.26 13.75
N CYS A 414 10.70 15.35 13.71
CA CYS A 414 10.33 14.59 14.90
C CYS A 414 11.51 13.75 15.39
N SER A 415 11.96 13.97 16.63
CA SER A 415 12.98 13.12 17.25
C SER A 415 12.47 11.68 17.41
N GLU A 416 13.36 10.69 17.23
CA GLU A 416 13.12 9.28 17.58
C GLU A 416 12.89 9.14 19.09
N HIS A 417 11.76 9.61 19.58
CA HIS A 417 11.25 9.18 20.87
C HIS A 417 10.63 7.82 20.65
N ALA A 418 11.22 6.82 21.30
CA ALA A 418 10.63 5.51 21.53
C ALA A 418 9.11 5.64 21.59
N HIS A 419 8.43 4.90 20.71
CA HIS A 419 6.98 4.82 20.61
C HIS A 419 6.36 4.40 21.96
N ASP A 420 6.22 5.35 22.87
CA ASP A 420 5.45 5.28 24.10
C ASP A 420 4.36 6.37 24.10
N SER A 421 4.11 7.01 22.95
CA SER A 421 2.83 7.63 22.68
C SER A 421 1.83 6.53 22.33
N SER A 422 1.20 6.05 23.39
CA SER A 422 -0.20 5.62 23.39
C SER A 422 -1.14 6.77 22.99
N ALA A 423 -0.86 7.43 21.86
CA ALA A 423 -1.94 7.89 21.01
C ALA A 423 -2.73 6.63 20.62
N PRO A 424 -4.06 6.64 20.68
CA PRO A 424 -4.79 5.54 20.08
C PRO A 424 -4.29 5.45 18.63
N ALA A 425 -3.78 4.28 18.24
CA ALA A 425 -3.44 4.00 16.85
C ALA A 425 -4.55 4.61 15.98
N ALA A 426 -4.18 5.56 15.12
CA ALA A 426 -5.14 6.19 14.22
C ALA A 426 -5.89 5.05 13.55
N THR A 427 -7.21 5.02 13.75
CA THR A 427 -7.99 3.90 13.21
C THR A 427 -7.92 4.03 11.70
N PRO A 428 -7.34 3.04 10.99
CA PRO A 428 -7.23 3.11 9.55
C PRO A 428 -8.59 3.36 8.92
N LYS A 429 -8.61 4.21 7.89
CA LYS A 429 -9.85 4.60 7.23
C LYS A 429 -9.84 4.09 5.81
N PRO A 430 -10.97 3.59 5.31
CA PRO A 430 -11.04 3.22 3.92
C PRO A 430 -10.75 4.41 2.98
N TYR A 431 -9.96 4.14 1.94
CA TYR A 431 -9.65 5.13 0.92
C TYR A 431 -10.89 5.43 0.07
N ASP A 432 -11.33 6.69 0.13
CA ASP A 432 -12.32 7.26 -0.78
C ASP A 432 -11.65 8.39 -1.58
N PRO A 433 -11.49 8.26 -2.92
CA PRO A 433 -10.87 9.28 -3.77
C PRO A 433 -11.65 10.60 -3.83
N THR A 434 -12.86 10.65 -3.25
CA THR A 434 -13.67 11.87 -3.13
C THR A 434 -13.51 12.60 -1.79
N GLN A 435 -12.74 12.01 -0.87
CA GLN A 435 -12.43 12.55 0.45
C GLN A 435 -10.94 12.91 0.55
N PRO A 436 -10.53 13.64 1.61
CA PRO A 436 -9.12 13.76 1.96
C PRO A 436 -8.49 12.38 2.14
N ILE A 437 -7.32 12.19 1.54
CA ILE A 437 -6.57 10.95 1.61
C ILE A 437 -5.94 10.88 3.00
N ASP A 438 -6.16 9.76 3.69
CA ASP A 438 -5.65 9.48 5.02
C ASP A 438 -5.30 7.99 5.06
N LEU A 439 -4.00 7.70 4.97
CA LEU A 439 -3.42 6.36 5.04
C LEU A 439 -2.77 6.08 6.40
N SER A 440 -3.16 6.84 7.43
CA SER A 440 -2.62 6.68 8.78
C SER A 440 -3.08 5.38 9.45
N GLY A 441 -2.25 4.86 10.35
CA GLY A 441 -2.57 3.64 11.10
C GLY A 441 -2.10 2.35 10.45
N THR A 442 -1.31 2.42 9.36
CA THR A 442 -0.59 1.25 8.83
C THR A 442 0.65 0.96 9.66
N ASP A 443 0.72 -0.27 10.21
CA ASP A 443 1.85 -0.71 11.03
C ASP A 443 3.17 -0.69 10.24
N GLY A 444 4.23 -0.15 10.84
CA GLY A 444 5.56 -0.13 10.24
C GLY A 444 5.77 0.89 9.13
N VAL A 445 4.78 1.76 8.88
CA VAL A 445 4.89 2.87 7.91
C VAL A 445 5.32 4.13 8.65
N THR A 446 6.38 4.78 8.15
CA THR A 446 6.82 6.06 8.71
C THR A 446 5.93 7.21 8.20
N PRO A 447 5.87 8.35 8.91
CA PRO A 447 5.15 9.52 8.42
C PRO A 447 5.59 9.98 7.02
N GLU A 448 6.88 9.83 6.69
CA GLU A 448 7.46 10.18 5.39
C GLU A 448 6.93 9.26 4.29
N GLN A 449 6.90 7.95 4.58
CA GLN A 449 6.35 6.93 3.69
C GLN A 449 4.84 7.14 3.46
N GLN A 450 4.11 7.45 4.53
CA GLN A 450 2.69 7.80 4.44
C GLN A 450 2.48 9.03 3.56
N ALA A 451 3.20 10.13 3.81
CA ALA A 451 3.05 11.37 3.06
C ALA A 451 3.43 11.21 1.58
N ALA A 452 4.50 10.44 1.27
CA ALA A 452 4.89 10.15 -0.10
C ALA A 452 3.82 9.35 -0.85
N ALA A 453 3.24 8.35 -0.19
CA ALA A 453 2.16 7.52 -0.71
C ALA A 453 0.88 8.36 -0.94
N GLU A 454 0.46 9.15 0.04
CA GLU A 454 -0.71 10.03 -0.06
C GLU A 454 -0.57 11.06 -1.18
N ASN A 455 0.61 11.70 -1.31
CA ASN A 455 0.89 12.68 -2.37
C ASN A 455 0.83 12.05 -3.77
N LEU A 456 1.41 10.86 -3.95
CA LEU A 456 1.35 10.14 -5.23
C LEU A 456 -0.09 9.86 -5.64
N ILE A 457 -0.95 9.44 -4.70
CA ILE A 457 -2.38 9.23 -4.97
C ILE A 457 -3.06 10.57 -5.30
N ALA A 458 -2.84 11.61 -4.47
CA ALA A 458 -3.47 12.90 -4.65
C ALA A 458 -3.22 13.49 -6.04
N VAL A 459 -1.96 13.46 -6.49
CA VAL A 459 -1.59 13.97 -7.83
C VAL A 459 -2.15 13.05 -8.92
N THR A 460 -2.15 11.73 -8.74
CA THR A 460 -2.72 10.79 -9.71
C THR A 460 -4.23 11.00 -9.88
N VAL A 461 -4.99 11.16 -8.79
CA VAL A 461 -6.44 11.43 -8.83
C VAL A 461 -6.77 12.71 -9.61
N VAL A 462 -5.95 13.75 -9.48
CA VAL A 462 -6.17 15.03 -10.17
C VAL A 462 -5.79 14.98 -11.65
N ARG A 463 -4.68 14.32 -12.00
CA ARG A 463 -4.08 14.44 -13.34
C ARG A 463 -4.44 13.32 -14.30
N LEU A 464 -4.64 12.11 -13.79
CA LEU A 464 -4.97 10.96 -14.63
C LEU A 464 -6.29 11.08 -15.41
N PRO A 465 -7.34 11.79 -14.94
CA PRO A 465 -8.61 11.93 -15.67
C PRO A 465 -8.50 12.53 -17.09
N GLN A 466 -7.38 13.18 -17.44
CA GLN A 466 -7.11 13.58 -18.83
C GLN A 466 -7.15 12.40 -19.82
N TRP A 467 -6.88 11.19 -19.35
CA TRP A 467 -6.92 9.95 -20.12
C TRP A 467 -8.24 9.18 -19.99
N SER A 468 -9.32 9.82 -19.51
CA SER A 468 -10.60 9.14 -19.29
C SER A 468 -11.16 8.51 -20.57
N ASP A 469 -10.97 9.17 -21.72
CA ASP A 469 -11.24 8.59 -23.02
C ASP A 469 -9.99 7.82 -23.50
N TYR A 470 -10.13 6.51 -23.63
CA TYR A 470 -9.01 5.66 -24.05
C TYR A 470 -8.51 6.00 -25.47
N THR A 471 -9.31 6.68 -26.30
CA THR A 471 -8.88 7.09 -27.63
C THR A 471 -7.90 8.26 -27.60
N ASP A 472 -7.95 9.11 -26.56
CA ASP A 472 -6.94 10.13 -26.32
C ASP A 472 -5.60 9.47 -25.94
N ALA A 473 -5.65 8.43 -25.09
CA ALA A 473 -4.48 7.63 -24.75
C ALA A 473 -3.89 6.94 -26.00
N GLU A 474 -4.72 6.32 -26.85
CA GLU A 474 -4.26 5.73 -28.11
C GLU A 474 -3.60 6.77 -29.04
N ALA A 475 -4.17 7.98 -29.12
CA ALA A 475 -3.60 9.07 -29.89
C ALA A 475 -2.26 9.56 -29.35
N ALA A 476 -2.02 9.39 -28.04
CA ALA A 476 -0.78 9.74 -27.36
C ALA A 476 0.28 8.62 -27.37
N GLY A 477 0.00 7.47 -27.99
CA GLY A 477 0.96 6.37 -28.13
C GLY A 477 0.74 5.19 -27.19
N PHE A 478 -0.30 5.22 -26.35
CA PHE A 478 -0.65 4.08 -25.53
C PHE A 478 -1.30 2.96 -26.36
N HIS A 479 -0.97 1.72 -26.07
CA HIS A 479 -1.48 0.56 -26.79
C HIS A 479 -2.01 -0.52 -25.84
N SER A 480 -3.23 -0.99 -26.09
CA SER A 480 -3.81 -2.11 -25.36
C SER A 480 -2.96 -3.37 -25.53
N ILE A 481 -2.65 -4.02 -24.41
CA ILE A 481 -1.99 -5.33 -24.41
C ILE A 481 -2.97 -6.50 -24.58
N GLY A 482 -4.28 -6.21 -24.72
CA GLY A 482 -5.31 -7.19 -25.07
C GLY A 482 -5.79 -8.08 -23.92
N ASP A 483 -5.58 -7.66 -22.68
CA ASP A 483 -5.89 -8.43 -21.48
C ASP A 483 -7.24 -8.09 -20.82
N GLY A 484 -8.06 -7.26 -21.47
CA GLY A 484 -9.40 -6.85 -21.01
C GLY A 484 -10.36 -7.99 -20.62
N ALA A 485 -10.12 -9.21 -21.10
CA ALA A 485 -10.88 -10.39 -20.69
C ALA A 485 -10.75 -10.74 -19.19
N THR A 486 -9.76 -10.18 -18.51
CA THR A 486 -9.56 -10.32 -17.05
C THR A 486 -10.50 -9.43 -16.22
N GLY A 487 -11.21 -8.50 -16.87
CA GLY A 487 -11.99 -7.44 -16.20
C GLY A 487 -11.26 -6.10 -16.13
N PHE A 488 -9.96 -6.10 -16.40
CA PHE A 488 -9.11 -4.92 -16.52
C PHE A 488 -8.30 -5.02 -17.83
N GLU A 489 -8.12 -3.89 -18.50
CA GLU A 489 -7.36 -3.78 -19.74
C GLU A 489 -6.27 -2.73 -19.56
N HIS A 490 -5.01 -3.15 -19.75
CA HIS A 490 -3.87 -2.26 -19.67
C HIS A 490 -3.54 -1.68 -21.04
N PHE A 491 -3.30 -0.39 -21.05
CA PHE A 491 -2.81 0.38 -22.18
C PHE A 491 -1.41 0.87 -21.81
N ILE A 492 -0.41 0.38 -22.51
CA ILE A 492 1.00 0.65 -22.21
C ILE A 492 1.57 1.62 -23.24
N ASN A 493 2.33 2.62 -22.77
CA ASN A 493 3.20 3.40 -23.62
C ASN A 493 4.62 2.80 -23.60
N TRP A 494 4.94 2.01 -24.62
CA TRP A 494 6.19 1.25 -24.68
C TRP A 494 7.44 2.14 -24.78
N ASP A 495 7.29 3.38 -25.22
CA ASP A 495 8.39 4.34 -25.29
C ASP A 495 8.76 4.90 -23.91
N TRP A 496 7.90 4.74 -22.89
CA TRP A 496 8.08 5.31 -21.54
C TRP A 496 8.58 4.29 -20.50
N ILE A 497 8.41 2.98 -20.71
CA ILE A 497 8.79 1.95 -19.71
C ILE A 497 10.25 2.02 -19.24
N ASN A 498 11.17 2.37 -20.15
CA ASN A 498 12.62 2.37 -19.88
C ASN A 498 13.21 3.78 -19.94
N ASP A 499 12.39 4.80 -19.68
CA ASP A 499 12.91 6.15 -19.47
C ASP A 499 13.40 6.35 -18.02
N ASP A 500 13.89 7.55 -17.73
CA ASP A 500 14.39 7.90 -16.39
C ASP A 500 13.32 8.62 -15.55
N ILE A 501 12.04 8.49 -15.91
CA ILE A 501 10.90 9.04 -15.19
C ILE A 501 10.31 7.93 -14.31
N THR A 502 9.93 8.27 -13.08
CA THR A 502 9.44 7.28 -12.11
C THR A 502 8.34 7.91 -11.29
N LEU A 503 7.18 7.23 -11.24
CA LEU A 503 6.02 7.65 -10.46
C LEU A 503 5.57 9.09 -10.80
N ASP A 504 5.62 9.49 -12.08
CA ASP A 504 5.13 10.78 -12.56
C ASP A 504 3.71 10.67 -13.13
N PRO A 505 2.69 11.24 -12.49
CA PRO A 505 1.31 11.18 -13.00
C PRO A 505 1.06 11.93 -14.31
N ASP A 506 1.99 12.76 -14.80
CA ASP A 506 1.94 13.33 -16.14
C ASP A 506 2.45 12.36 -17.22
N HIS A 507 3.30 11.40 -16.84
CA HIS A 507 3.91 10.41 -17.73
C HIS A 507 3.76 8.97 -17.20
N PRO A 508 2.53 8.45 -16.99
CA PRO A 508 2.36 7.07 -16.54
C PRO A 508 2.76 6.08 -17.65
N GLU A 509 3.54 5.05 -17.33
CA GLU A 509 3.96 4.03 -18.31
C GLU A 509 2.77 3.15 -18.75
N SER A 510 1.74 3.04 -17.91
CA SER A 510 0.53 2.29 -18.22
C SER A 510 -0.74 2.89 -17.59
N LEU A 511 -1.84 2.74 -18.31
CA LEU A 511 -3.20 3.13 -17.92
C LEU A 511 -4.07 1.87 -17.81
N VAL A 512 -4.88 1.78 -16.75
CA VAL A 512 -5.75 0.63 -16.49
C VAL A 512 -7.20 1.02 -16.62
N TYR A 513 -7.89 0.37 -17.55
CA TYR A 513 -9.30 0.57 -17.81
C TYR A 513 -10.12 -0.67 -17.45
N GLN A 514 -11.36 -0.46 -17.02
CA GLN A 514 -12.37 -1.50 -16.94
C GLN A 514 -13.23 -1.50 -18.21
N PRO A 515 -13.23 -2.59 -19.00
CA PRO A 515 -14.14 -2.75 -20.13
C PRO A 515 -15.61 -2.74 -19.69
N GLN A 516 -16.45 -2.00 -20.40
CA GLN A 516 -17.88 -1.90 -20.15
C GLN A 516 -18.70 -2.74 -21.15
N PRO A 517 -19.91 -3.21 -20.78
CA PRO A 517 -20.75 -4.02 -21.66
C PRO A 517 -21.16 -3.34 -22.97
N ASP A 518 -21.16 -2.00 -23.01
CA ASP A 518 -21.49 -1.18 -24.19
C ASP A 518 -20.28 -0.94 -25.11
N GLY A 519 -19.11 -1.50 -24.78
CA GLY A 519 -17.86 -1.34 -25.51
C GLY A 519 -17.04 -0.11 -25.10
N THR A 520 -17.54 0.72 -24.18
CA THR A 520 -16.74 1.81 -23.58
C THR A 520 -15.74 1.25 -22.56
N LYS A 521 -14.83 2.12 -22.10
CA LYS A 521 -13.80 1.79 -21.12
C LYS A 521 -13.84 2.84 -20.03
N LYS A 522 -13.82 2.41 -18.77
CA LYS A 522 -13.76 3.31 -17.61
C LYS A 522 -12.33 3.30 -17.07
N LEU A 523 -11.66 4.45 -17.05
CA LEU A 523 -10.35 4.60 -16.43
C LEU A 523 -10.45 4.38 -14.91
N LEU A 524 -9.57 3.55 -14.35
CA LEU A 524 -9.58 3.20 -12.92
C LEU A 524 -8.27 3.46 -12.20
N SER A 525 -7.13 3.33 -12.89
CA SER A 525 -5.82 3.35 -12.25
C SER A 525 -4.71 3.71 -13.25
N ALA A 526 -3.63 4.29 -12.73
CA ALA A 526 -2.33 4.31 -13.40
C ALA A 526 -1.53 3.10 -12.92
N MET A 527 -0.72 2.52 -13.80
CA MET A 527 0.30 1.58 -13.40
C MET A 527 1.65 2.15 -13.79
N TYR A 528 2.44 2.50 -12.78
CA TYR A 528 3.79 3.00 -12.99
C TYR A 528 4.77 1.84 -13.06
N MET A 529 5.77 1.95 -13.93
CA MET A 529 6.75 0.90 -14.18
C MET A 529 8.15 1.48 -14.04
N LEU A 530 9.04 0.75 -13.37
CA LEU A 530 10.47 1.04 -13.38
C LEU A 530 11.13 0.40 -14.61
N PRO A 531 12.30 0.90 -15.04
CA PRO A 531 13.04 0.29 -16.13
C PRO A 531 13.28 -1.20 -15.90
N ASP A 532 13.27 -1.98 -16.98
CA ASP A 532 13.50 -3.43 -16.95
C ASP A 532 14.93 -3.84 -16.50
N THR A 533 15.80 -2.85 -16.31
CA THR A 533 17.12 -2.98 -15.69
C THR A 533 17.10 -2.99 -14.16
N VAL A 534 16.00 -2.56 -13.54
CA VAL A 534 15.82 -2.56 -12.07
C VAL A 534 15.27 -3.92 -11.64
N ALA A 535 16.02 -4.64 -10.81
CA ALA A 535 15.51 -5.89 -10.25
C ALA A 535 14.44 -5.59 -9.19
N LEU A 536 13.47 -6.50 -9.04
CA LEU A 536 12.42 -6.35 -8.03
C LEU A 536 12.94 -6.22 -6.59
N ALA A 537 14.11 -6.76 -6.28
CA ALA A 537 14.73 -6.64 -4.96
C ALA A 537 15.41 -5.28 -4.71
N ASP A 538 15.61 -4.49 -5.78
CA ASP A 538 16.32 -3.20 -5.76
C ASP A 538 15.35 -2.01 -5.97
N VAL A 539 14.04 -2.25 -5.85
CA VAL A 539 13.01 -1.22 -5.98
C VAL A 539 13.08 -0.22 -4.81
N PRO A 540 12.73 1.06 -5.03
CA PRO A 540 12.80 2.07 -3.99
C PRO A 540 11.68 1.87 -2.96
N ASP A 541 12.04 2.02 -1.68
CA ASP A 541 11.11 1.93 -0.54
C ASP A 541 10.48 3.29 -0.22
N ILE A 542 9.55 3.73 -1.10
CA ILE A 542 8.97 5.08 -1.04
C ILE A 542 7.79 5.17 -0.09
N GLY A 543 6.91 4.15 -0.08
CA GLY A 543 5.69 4.14 0.72
C GLY A 543 5.67 3.08 1.82
N GLY A 544 6.78 2.41 2.08
CA GLY A 544 6.84 1.34 3.08
C GLY A 544 5.80 0.26 2.82
N ALA A 545 5.17 -0.21 3.89
CA ALA A 545 4.11 -1.21 3.81
C ALA A 545 2.82 -0.74 3.11
N LEU A 546 2.70 0.53 2.68
CA LEU A 546 1.59 0.98 1.82
C LEU A 546 1.81 0.61 0.35
N MET A 547 3.07 0.50 -0.09
CA MET A 547 3.44 0.37 -1.50
C MET A 547 4.20 -0.93 -1.76
N GLN A 548 3.55 -1.91 -2.39
CA GLN A 548 4.22 -3.14 -2.82
C GLN A 548 4.43 -3.18 -4.33
N TRP A 549 5.69 -3.20 -4.73
CA TRP A 549 6.10 -3.46 -6.11
C TRP A 549 5.87 -4.93 -6.48
N HIS A 550 5.53 -5.17 -7.74
CA HIS A 550 5.42 -6.52 -8.29
C HIS A 550 5.94 -6.56 -9.73
N ILE A 551 6.15 -7.77 -10.26
CA ILE A 551 6.55 -8.00 -11.65
C ILE A 551 5.61 -8.98 -12.34
N HIS A 552 5.78 -9.11 -13.66
CA HIS A 552 5.16 -10.16 -14.46
C HIS A 552 6.20 -10.93 -15.29
N ASP A 553 6.86 -11.90 -14.66
CA ASP A 553 7.88 -12.75 -15.30
C ASP A 553 7.29 -13.99 -16.02
N ASN A 554 5.98 -14.03 -16.18
CA ASN A 554 5.26 -15.16 -16.77
C ASN A 554 4.44 -14.81 -18.01
N LEU A 555 4.47 -13.56 -18.50
CA LEU A 555 3.70 -13.14 -19.66
C LEU A 555 4.42 -13.44 -20.97
N CYS A 556 3.66 -13.92 -21.96
CA CYS A 556 4.12 -14.17 -23.33
C CYS A 556 3.39 -13.25 -24.31
N PHE A 557 4.16 -12.44 -25.03
CA PHE A 557 3.69 -11.41 -25.94
C PHE A 557 3.78 -11.85 -27.41
N THR A 558 2.91 -11.28 -28.24
CA THR A 558 3.06 -11.31 -29.70
C THR A 558 4.30 -10.52 -30.13
N THR A 559 4.88 -10.86 -31.28
CA THR A 559 6.09 -10.22 -31.82
C THR A 559 5.83 -8.93 -32.62
N ASP A 560 4.68 -8.28 -32.39
CA ASP A 560 4.42 -6.96 -32.98
C ASP A 560 5.43 -5.96 -32.39
N PRO A 561 6.23 -5.27 -33.22
CA PRO A 561 7.29 -4.39 -32.73
C PRO A 561 6.79 -3.04 -32.22
N VAL A 562 5.50 -2.71 -32.41
CA VAL A 562 4.89 -1.44 -32.00
C VAL A 562 3.91 -1.65 -30.86
N ALA A 563 3.03 -2.65 -30.98
CA ALA A 563 1.96 -2.90 -30.02
C ALA A 563 1.89 -4.38 -29.64
N PRO A 564 2.92 -4.91 -28.95
CA PRO A 564 2.90 -6.29 -28.50
C PRO A 564 1.74 -6.53 -27.52
N ARG A 565 1.02 -7.63 -27.73
CA ARG A 565 -0.14 -8.04 -26.92
C ARG A 565 0.15 -9.30 -26.14
N VAL A 566 -0.40 -9.42 -24.95
CA VAL A 566 -0.37 -10.66 -24.17
C VAL A 566 -1.19 -11.71 -24.91
N ALA A 567 -0.54 -12.82 -25.26
CA ALA A 567 -1.15 -13.94 -26.00
C ALA A 567 -1.01 -15.29 -25.28
N GLY A 568 -0.41 -15.29 -24.09
CA GLY A 568 -0.31 -16.47 -23.23
C GLY A 568 0.57 -16.23 -22.01
N ILE A 569 0.79 -17.31 -21.27
CA ILE A 569 1.75 -17.37 -20.17
C ILE A 569 2.87 -18.36 -20.49
N THR A 570 3.97 -18.25 -19.76
CA THR A 570 5.10 -19.17 -19.85
C THR A 570 4.70 -20.62 -19.56
N GLN A 571 5.42 -21.54 -20.19
CA GLN A 571 5.37 -22.96 -19.91
C GLN A 571 6.08 -23.27 -18.58
N PRO A 572 5.95 -24.49 -18.04
CA PRO A 572 6.60 -24.87 -16.77
C PRO A 572 8.13 -24.71 -16.77
N ASP A 573 8.76 -24.70 -17.94
CA ASP A 573 10.20 -24.48 -18.11
C ASP A 573 10.57 -22.99 -18.29
N GLY A 574 9.60 -22.08 -18.16
CA GLY A 574 9.76 -20.64 -18.33
C GLY A 574 9.72 -20.15 -19.79
N SER A 575 9.58 -21.04 -20.77
CA SER A 575 9.56 -20.68 -22.19
C SER A 575 8.18 -20.22 -22.69
N CYS A 576 8.15 -19.36 -23.71
CA CYS A 576 6.92 -19.05 -24.44
C CYS A 576 6.68 -20.06 -25.57
N ARG A 577 5.40 -20.25 -25.94
CA ARG A 577 5.03 -21.08 -27.10
C ARG A 577 5.58 -20.47 -28.40
N ASP A 578 5.81 -21.31 -29.40
CA ASP A 578 6.31 -20.88 -30.72
C ASP A 578 5.55 -19.67 -31.28
N GLY A 579 6.29 -18.64 -31.66
CA GLY A 579 5.76 -17.38 -32.19
C GLY A 579 5.45 -16.31 -31.14
N LEU A 580 5.59 -16.61 -29.85
CA LEU A 580 5.50 -15.65 -28.76
C LEU A 580 6.87 -15.39 -28.14
N VAL A 581 7.02 -14.21 -27.53
CA VAL A 581 8.26 -13.77 -26.87
C VAL A 581 7.99 -13.40 -25.42
N LYS A 582 8.99 -13.60 -24.58
CA LYS A 582 8.99 -13.13 -23.18
C LYS A 582 9.84 -11.87 -23.11
N PHE A 583 9.32 -10.82 -22.47
CA PHE A 583 10.09 -9.61 -22.19
C PHE A 583 10.76 -9.68 -20.82
N LEU A 584 11.75 -8.81 -20.60
CA LEU A 584 12.31 -8.63 -19.27
C LEU A 584 11.22 -8.04 -18.36
N PRO A 585 11.06 -8.56 -17.14
CA PRO A 585 10.06 -8.05 -16.21
C PRO A 585 10.49 -6.68 -15.68
N ALA A 586 9.64 -5.68 -15.86
CA ALA A 586 9.73 -4.38 -15.20
C ALA A 586 8.99 -4.41 -13.84
N PRO A 587 9.57 -3.94 -12.73
CA PRO A 587 8.83 -3.70 -11.49
C PRO A 587 7.75 -2.65 -11.68
N MET A 588 6.57 -2.87 -11.12
CA MET A 588 5.42 -2.00 -11.31
C MET A 588 4.56 -1.86 -10.06
N ILE A 589 3.83 -0.74 -9.99
CA ILE A 589 2.87 -0.45 -8.92
C ILE A 589 1.63 0.22 -9.50
N HIS A 590 0.46 -0.14 -8.98
CA HIS A 590 -0.80 0.48 -9.38
C HIS A 590 -1.12 1.64 -8.44
N VAL A 591 -1.76 2.69 -8.96
CA VAL A 591 -2.30 3.81 -8.17
C VAL A 591 -3.73 4.08 -8.60
N TRP A 592 -4.67 3.66 -7.76
CA TRP A 592 -6.09 3.67 -8.08
C TRP A 592 -6.73 5.05 -7.84
N ILE A 593 -7.39 5.58 -8.87
CA ILE A 593 -8.22 6.80 -8.77
C ILE A 593 -9.68 6.50 -8.40
N THR A 594 -9.97 5.22 -8.12
CA THR A 594 -11.25 4.72 -7.63
C THR A 594 -11.02 3.91 -6.35
N ALA A 595 -12.02 3.80 -5.48
CA ALA A 595 -11.95 2.89 -4.34
C ALA A 595 -11.61 1.46 -4.78
N HIS A 596 -10.68 0.83 -4.08
CA HIS A 596 -10.22 -0.53 -4.33
C HIS A 596 -10.14 -1.31 -3.01
N LYS A 597 -10.60 -2.55 -3.00
CA LYS A 597 -10.76 -3.36 -1.78
C LYS A 597 -9.48 -3.72 -1.02
N CYS A 598 -8.34 -3.58 -1.67
CA CYS A 598 -7.01 -3.81 -1.11
C CYS A 598 -6.21 -2.51 -0.94
N GLY A 599 -6.88 -1.36 -0.96
CA GLY A 599 -6.28 -0.05 -0.85
C GLY A 599 -5.79 0.52 -2.19
N PRO A 600 -5.34 1.79 -2.18
CA PRO A 600 -5.03 2.58 -3.37
C PRO A 600 -3.78 2.16 -4.14
N PHE A 601 -2.94 1.28 -3.58
CA PHE A 601 -1.72 0.77 -4.21
C PHE A 601 -1.77 -0.71 -4.63
N ALA A 602 -2.93 -1.34 -4.45
CA ALA A 602 -3.06 -2.77 -4.67
C ALA A 602 -2.73 -3.18 -6.11
N ALA A 603 -1.96 -4.26 -6.25
CA ALA A 603 -1.90 -4.98 -7.52
C ALA A 603 -3.28 -5.52 -7.90
N LEU A 604 -3.45 -5.93 -9.16
CA LEU A 604 -4.62 -6.69 -9.58
C LEU A 604 -4.71 -8.03 -8.84
N GLU A 605 -5.84 -8.72 -8.96
CA GLU A 605 -6.03 -10.03 -8.33
C GLU A 605 -5.88 -11.20 -9.29
N GLY A 606 -5.69 -12.39 -8.70
CA GLY A 606 -5.65 -13.65 -9.45
C GLY A 606 -4.48 -13.69 -10.43
N VAL A 607 -4.78 -13.96 -11.71
CA VAL A 607 -3.74 -14.08 -12.77
C VAL A 607 -3.05 -12.74 -13.04
N GLY A 608 -3.73 -11.62 -12.79
CA GLY A 608 -3.18 -10.28 -12.97
C GLY A 608 -2.31 -9.79 -11.81
N ALA A 609 -2.22 -10.54 -10.71
CA ALA A 609 -1.55 -10.05 -9.51
C ALA A 609 -0.02 -9.97 -9.63
N GLY A 610 0.58 -10.70 -10.59
CA GLY A 610 2.03 -10.73 -10.77
C GLY A 610 2.77 -11.45 -9.64
N GLN A 611 4.10 -11.37 -9.64
CA GLN A 611 5.01 -11.91 -8.63
C GLN A 611 5.57 -10.79 -7.74
N ILE A 612 5.79 -11.09 -6.46
CA ILE A 612 6.47 -10.22 -5.49
C ILE A 612 7.84 -10.81 -5.11
N VAL A 613 8.62 -10.09 -4.29
CA VAL A 613 9.88 -10.60 -3.77
C VAL A 613 9.65 -11.95 -3.10
N ALA A 614 10.54 -12.91 -3.38
CA ALA A 614 10.40 -14.27 -2.88
C ALA A 614 10.45 -14.30 -1.34
N GLY A 615 9.37 -14.75 -0.72
CA GLY A 615 9.25 -14.84 0.74
C GLY A 615 8.44 -13.72 1.37
N GLU A 616 8.06 -12.69 0.61
CA GLU A 616 7.11 -11.68 1.08
C GLU A 616 5.66 -12.17 0.99
N GLU A 617 4.80 -11.62 1.87
CA GLU A 617 3.36 -11.76 1.76
C GLU A 617 2.80 -10.68 0.82
N ARG A 618 1.80 -11.04 0.03
CA ARG A 618 1.13 -10.08 -0.84
C ARG A 618 0.31 -9.11 0.01
N LEU A 619 0.63 -7.82 -0.12
CA LEU A 619 -0.09 -6.79 0.60
C LEU A 619 -1.48 -6.61 -0.02
N CYS A 620 -2.48 -6.71 0.83
CA CYS A 620 -3.83 -6.22 0.58
C CYS A 620 -4.17 -5.35 1.79
N ASP A 621 -4.14 -4.02 1.59
CA ASP A 621 -4.46 -3.07 2.64
C ASP A 621 -5.97 -3.05 2.86
N HIS A 622 -6.44 -4.00 3.68
CA HIS A 622 -7.84 -4.08 4.09
C HIS A 622 -8.24 -2.91 5.00
N ALA A 623 -7.27 -2.20 5.56
CA ALA A 623 -7.48 -1.10 6.49
C ALA A 623 -7.90 0.16 5.71
N HIS A 624 -7.24 0.40 4.57
CA HIS A 624 -7.57 1.46 3.61
C HIS A 624 -8.38 0.95 2.40
N GLY A 625 -8.82 -0.30 2.42
CA GLY A 625 -9.58 -0.92 1.34
C GLY A 625 -11.09 -0.68 1.42
N GLU A 626 -11.69 -0.22 0.32
CA GLU A 626 -13.15 -0.14 0.15
C GLU A 626 -13.56 -0.40 -1.30
N GLY A 627 -14.79 -0.86 -1.54
CA GLY A 627 -15.30 -1.10 -2.90
C GLY A 627 -15.20 -2.56 -3.37
N PHE A 628 -15.42 -2.76 -4.67
CA PHE A 628 -15.87 -4.05 -5.28
C PHE A 628 -14.91 -5.24 -5.15
#